data_AF-A0A1Q7A6W2-F1
#
_entry.id   AF-A0A1Q7A6W2-F1
#
_cell.length_a   1.000
_cell.length_b   1.000
_cell.length_c   1.000
_cell.angle_alpha   90.00
_cell.angle_beta   90.00
_cell.angle_gamma   90.00
#
_symmetry.space_group_name_H-M   'P 1'
#
loop_
_entity.id
_entity.type
_entity.pdbx_description
1 polymer ?
#
loop_
_entity_poly.entity_id
_entity_poly.type
_entity_poly.pdbx_seq_one_letter_code
_entity_poly.pdbx_strand_id
1 'polypeptide(L)' 'MVQGRIVPPASSFIQLHLAQEGPAGTPVDQYLTKEDGAFELLAPQGAYLLRWWSPDERVIGERPVTLHTWRCEIDLPLA' A
#
# COMPACT_ATOMS: atom_id res chain seq x y z
N MET A 1 -2.17 8.15 7.89
CA MET A 1 -1.42 8.16 6.62
C MET A 1 -0.43 7.01 6.61
N VAL A 2 -0.36 6.29 5.50
CA VAL A 2 0.67 5.28 5.22
C VAL A 2 1.63 5.90 4.23
N GLN A 3 2.90 6.01 4.59
CA GLN A 3 3.95 6.48 3.70
C GLN A 3 4.97 5.36 3.52
N GLY A 4 5.55 5.23 2.35
CA GLY A 4 6.52 4.18 2.14
C GLY A 4 7.25 4.25 0.83
N ARG A 5 8.01 3.19 0.56
CA ARG A 5 8.75 3.01 -0.68
C ARG A 5 8.73 1.56 -1.14
N ILE A 6 8.68 1.35 -2.46
CA ILE A 6 8.95 0.06 -3.10
C ILE A 6 10.47 -0.19 -3.16
N VAL A 7 10.92 -1.38 -2.79
CA VAL A 7 12.33 -1.75 -2.76
C VAL A 7 12.58 -3.03 -3.58
N PRO A 8 13.41 -2.99 -4.64
CA PRO A 8 14.04 -1.79 -5.21
C PRO A 8 13.00 -0.80 -5.80
N PRO A 9 13.34 0.51 -5.91
CA PRO A 9 12.43 1.51 -6.47
C PRO A 9 11.90 1.14 -7.85
N ALA A 10 10.58 1.21 -8.01
CA ALA A 10 9.89 0.93 -9.26
C ALA A 10 8.51 1.59 -9.29
N SER A 11 7.96 1.74 -10.49
CA SER A 11 6.55 2.03 -10.67
C SER A 11 5.72 0.82 -10.25
N SER A 12 4.79 1.02 -9.34
CA SER A 12 3.97 0.00 -8.72
C SER A 12 2.63 0.61 -8.36
N PHE A 13 1.57 -0.14 -8.59
CA PHE A 13 0.26 0.21 -8.07
C PHE A 13 0.17 -0.24 -6.61
N ILE A 14 -0.45 0.57 -5.77
CA ILE A 14 -0.60 0.30 -4.34
C ILE A 14 -2.03 0.63 -3.95
N GLN A 15 -2.67 -0.27 -3.20
CA GLN A 15 -4.02 -0.08 -2.70
C GLN A 15 -4.07 -0.33 -1.20
N LEU A 16 -4.93 0.43 -0.52
CA LEU A 16 -5.26 0.24 0.87
C LEU A 16 -6.73 -0.15 0.99
N HIS A 17 -7.00 -1.32 1.55
CA HIS A 17 -8.35 -1.85 1.76
C HIS A 17 -8.68 -1.89 3.25
N LEU A 18 -9.96 -1.79 3.61
CA LEU A 18 -10.37 -2.09 4.99
C LEU A 18 -10.08 -3.56 5.30
N ALA A 19 -9.47 -3.84 6.45
CA ALA A 19 -9.09 -5.21 6.80
C ALA A 19 -10.28 -6.18 6.83
N GLN A 20 -11.46 -5.69 7.22
CA GLN A 20 -12.69 -6.49 7.27
C GLN A 20 -13.27 -6.83 5.89
N GLU A 21 -12.97 -6.03 4.87
CA GLU A 21 -13.45 -6.24 3.50
C GLU A 21 -12.44 -7.06 2.67
N GLY A 22 -11.16 -6.98 3.05
CA GLY A 22 -10.09 -7.67 2.35
C GLY A 22 -9.88 -7.16 0.92
N PRO A 23 -9.18 -7.92 0.05
CA PRO A 23 -8.79 -7.45 -1.29
C PRO A 23 -9.95 -7.38 -2.29
N ALA A 24 -11.13 -7.92 -1.93
CA ALA A 24 -12.34 -7.83 -2.74
C ALA A 24 -13.16 -6.55 -2.45
N GLY A 25 -12.82 -5.82 -1.39
CA GLY A 25 -13.43 -4.55 -1.04
C GLY A 25 -13.08 -3.43 -2.01
N THR A 26 -13.75 -2.29 -1.85
CA THR A 26 -13.34 -1.07 -2.55
C THR A 26 -12.14 -0.47 -1.81
N PRO A 27 -11.04 -0.14 -2.50
CA PRO A 27 -9.91 0.53 -1.87
C PRO A 27 -10.35 1.83 -1.19
N VAL A 28 -9.92 2.02 0.05
CA VAL A 28 -10.08 3.28 0.79
C VAL A 28 -9.20 4.37 0.18
N ASP A 29 -8.02 3.98 -0.27
CA ASP A 29 -7.13 4.83 -1.04
C ASP A 29 -6.23 3.98 -1.96
N GLN A 30 -5.69 4.61 -3.00
CA GLN A 30 -4.79 3.95 -3.95
C GLN A 30 -3.83 4.95 -4.60
N TYR A 31 -2.63 4.47 -4.94
CA TYR A 31 -1.58 5.28 -5.52
C TYR A 31 -0.80 4.50 -6.57
N LEU A 32 -0.44 5.15 -7.67
CA LEU A 32 0.52 4.63 -8.65
C LEU A 32 1.85 5.34 -8.43
N THR A 33 2.88 4.61 -7.98
CA THR A 33 4.20 5.19 -7.72
C THR A 33 4.89 5.62 -9.00
N LYS A 34 5.84 6.55 -8.87
CA LYS A 34 6.81 6.85 -9.91
C LYS A 34 8.00 5.90 -9.80
N GLU A 35 9.01 6.10 -10.64
CA GLU A 35 10.25 5.31 -10.63
C GLU A 35 11.02 5.37 -9.31
N ASP A 36 10.80 6.38 -8.48
CA ASP A 36 11.37 6.47 -7.13
C ASP A 36 10.73 5.51 -6.12
N GLY A 37 9.61 4.87 -6.49
CA GLY A 37 8.87 3.92 -5.68
C GLY A 37 8.18 4.54 -4.46
N ALA A 38 8.21 5.86 -4.28
CA ALA A 38 7.65 6.50 -3.10
C ALA A 38 6.12 6.60 -3.21
N PHE A 39 5.45 6.45 -2.07
CA PHE A 39 3.99 6.58 -1.99
C PHE A 39 3.51 7.18 -0.68
N GLU A 40 2.30 7.72 -0.73
CA GLU A 40 1.54 8.20 0.41
C GLU A 40 0.06 7.84 0.20
N LEU A 41 -0.55 7.23 1.22
CA LEU A 41 -1.97 6.86 1.26
C LEU A 41 -2.63 7.48 2.50
N LEU A 42 -3.81 8.06 2.32
CA LEU A 42 -4.57 8.75 3.35
C LEU A 42 -5.75 7.89 3.80
N ALA A 43 -5.76 7.56 5.09
CA ALA A 43 -6.85 6.86 5.72
C ALA A 43 -6.96 7.26 7.21
N PRO A 44 -8.17 7.18 7.79
CA PRO A 44 -8.36 7.39 9.22
C PRO A 44 -7.68 6.30 10.06
N GLN A 45 -7.74 6.45 11.38
CA GLN A 45 -7.28 5.41 12.31
C GLN A 45 -8.08 4.12 12.10
N GLY A 46 -7.41 2.96 12.03
CA GLY A 46 -8.09 1.70 11.77
C GLY A 46 -7.17 0.56 11.36
N ALA A 47 -7.78 -0.59 11.06
CA ALA A 47 -7.09 -1.78 10.54
C ALA A 47 -7.33 -1.92 9.04
N TYR A 48 -6.25 -2.12 8.30
CA TYR A 48 -6.23 -2.13 6.84
C TYR A 48 -5.41 -3.30 6.29
N LEU A 49 -5.65 -3.60 5.03
CA LEU A 49 -4.84 -4.48 4.20
C LEU A 49 -4.17 -3.63 3.11
N LEU A 50 -2.85 -3.51 3.17
CA LEU A 50 -2.05 -2.87 2.13
C LEU A 50 -1.69 -3.91 1.07
N ARG A 51 -1.81 -3.56 -0.20
CA ARG A 51 -1.55 -4.45 -1.34
C ARG A 51 -0.73 -3.70 -2.38
N TRP A 52 0.24 -4.38 -2.98
CA TRP A 52 1.09 -3.77 -4.01
C TRP A 52 1.36 -4.75 -5.16
N TRP A 53 1.56 -4.17 -6.34
CA TRP A 53 1.70 -4.89 -7.60
C TRP A 53 3.10 -4.75 -8.20
N SER A 54 3.46 -5.69 -9.05
CA SER A 54 4.59 -5.58 -9.96
C SER A 54 4.31 -4.50 -10.99
N PRO A 55 5.36 -3.99 -11.68
CA PRO A 55 5.19 -3.22 -12.90
C PRO A 55 4.32 -3.96 -13.93
N ASP A 56 4.37 -5.29 -13.94
CA ASP A 56 3.61 -6.18 -14.84
C ASP A 56 2.16 -6.42 -14.40
N GLU A 57 1.63 -5.58 -13.50
CA GLU A 57 0.25 -5.64 -12.97
C GLU A 57 -0.12 -6.95 -12.25
N ARG A 58 0.85 -7.66 -11.68
CA ARG A 58 0.61 -8.82 -10.81
C ARG A 58 0.72 -8.43 -9.35
N VAL A 59 -0.17 -8.94 -8.51
CA VAL A 59 -0.08 -8.72 -7.07
C VAL A 59 1.19 -9.42 -6.57
N ILE A 60 2.12 -8.65 -5.99
CA ILE A 60 3.37 -9.17 -5.42
C ILE A 60 3.19 -9.45 -3.94
N GLY A 61 2.46 -8.59 -3.23
CA GLY A 61 2.34 -8.73 -1.80
C GLY A 61 1.16 -8.03 -1.17
N GLU A 62 0.84 -8.54 0.01
CA GLU A 62 -0.20 -8.05 0.90
C GLU A 62 0.36 -7.98 2.31
N ARG A 63 0.03 -6.91 3.04
CA ARG A 63 0.46 -6.72 4.43
C ARG A 63 -0.64 -6.07 5.26
N PRO A 64 -1.04 -6.68 6.39
CA PRO A 64 -1.88 -6.01 7.36
C PRO A 64 -1.17 -4.76 7.92
N VAL A 65 -1.89 -3.65 7.98
CA VAL A 65 -1.39 -2.38 8.54
C VAL A 65 -2.42 -1.86 9.53
N THR A 66 -1.98 -1.48 10.72
CA THR A 66 -2.81 -0.81 11.71
C THR A 66 -2.34 0.62 11.88
N LEU A 67 -3.23 1.57 11.61
CA LEU A 67 -2.98 2.98 11.82
C LEU A 67 -3.43 3.32 13.24
N HIS A 68 -2.46 3.52 14.13
CA HIS A 68 -2.69 3.96 15.52
C HIS A 68 -2.50 5.47 15.72
N THR A 69 -1.71 6.11 14.84
CA THR A 69 -1.41 7.53 14.86
C THR A 69 -1.48 8.09 13.44
N TRP A 70 -1.14 9.37 13.26
CA TRP A 70 -1.24 10.04 11.96
C TRP A 70 -0.31 9.48 10.88
N ARG A 71 0.77 8.75 11.22
CA ARG A 71 1.79 8.28 10.26
C ARG A 71 2.25 6.84 10.54
N CYS A 72 2.32 6.04 9.49
CA CYS A 72 2.92 4.71 9.45
C CYS A 72 3.91 4.65 8.29
N GLU A 73 5.16 4.27 8.55
CA GLU A 73 6.21 4.13 7.54
C GLU A 73 6.49 2.67 7.22
N ILE A 74 6.68 2.36 5.93
CA ILE A 74 6.79 0.99 5.47
C ILE A 74 7.66 0.87 4.21
N ASP A 75 8.53 -0.13 4.16
CA ASP A 75 9.20 -0.56 2.93
C ASP A 75 8.51 -1.81 2.40
N LEU A 76 8.25 -1.84 1.08
CA LEU A 76 7.56 -2.92 0.39
C LEU A 76 8.50 -3.62 -0.60
N PRO A 77 8.76 -4.93 -0.46
CA PRO A 77 9.62 -5.65 -1.38
C PRO A 77 8.94 -5.89 -2.73
N LEU A 78 9.70 -5.78 -3.82
CA LEU A 78 9.27 -6.10 -5.19
C LEU A 78 9.47 -7.59 -5.57
N ALA A 79 9.67 -8.48 -4.59
CA ALA A 79 10.16 -9.85 -4.79
C ALA A 79 9.13 -10.85 -5.34
#